data_AF-A0A9E5JDH0-F1
#
_entry.id   AF-A0A9E5JDH0-F1
#
_cell.length_a   1.000
_cell.length_b   1.000
_cell.length_c   1.000
_cell.angle_alpha   90.00
_cell.angle_beta   90.00
_cell.angle_gamma   90.00
#
_symmetry.space_group_name_H-M   'P 1'
#
loop_
_entity.id
_entity.type
_entity.pdbx_description
1 polymer ?
#
loop_
_entity_poly.entity_id
_entity_poly.type
_entity_poly.pdbx_seq_one_letter_code
_entity_poly.pdbx_strand_id
1 'polypeptide(L)'
;MLPVSWAQALLKWDKQRIANGKSPWSMPIKLARHSVWGMLSLRFLSLLRVFRPYGHRYITEQALIEEWLSGIGRAFSVSPLLALEVARCGQLIKGYGSTNERGKENLLHILHTVCVPNSAKSVAEQISAVAQIRKAALQDEAGQQLDQALMLHGAPARPIKAQPILWMKNPRLKSNP
;
A
#
# COMPACT_ATOMS: atom_id res chain seq x y z
N MET A 1 17.46 4.36 -5.74
CA MET A 1 16.80 3.61 -6.84
C MET A 1 17.72 2.45 -7.16
N LEU A 2 17.50 1.30 -6.51
CA LEU A 2 18.31 0.11 -6.77
C LEU A 2 17.72 -0.62 -7.99
N PRO A 3 18.56 -1.20 -8.86
CA PRO A 3 18.10 -2.15 -9.87
C PRO A 3 17.19 -3.21 -9.24
N VAL A 4 16.20 -3.68 -10.01
CA VAL A 4 15.13 -4.59 -9.53
C VAL A 4 15.69 -5.79 -8.77
N SER A 5 16.71 -6.46 -9.31
CA SER A 5 17.35 -7.63 -8.70
C SER A 5 17.98 -7.35 -7.33
N TRP A 6 18.68 -6.21 -7.21
CA TRP A 6 19.34 -5.82 -5.96
C TRP A 6 18.32 -5.39 -4.91
N ALA A 7 17.27 -4.67 -5.33
CA ALA A 7 16.18 -4.30 -4.44
C ALA A 7 15.47 -5.55 -3.88
N GLN A 8 15.18 -6.53 -4.72
CA GLN A 8 14.55 -7.78 -4.30
C GLN A 8 15.44 -8.60 -3.35
N ALA A 9 16.73 -8.71 -3.65
CA ALA A 9 17.68 -9.39 -2.76
C ALA A 9 17.74 -8.73 -1.37
N LEU A 10 17.80 -7.40 -1.32
CA LEU A 10 17.84 -6.64 -0.08
C LEU A 10 16.53 -6.76 0.71
N LEU A 11 15.37 -6.68 0.04
CA LEU A 11 14.06 -6.88 0.66
C LEU A 11 13.89 -8.30 1.19
N LYS A 12 14.38 -9.31 0.48
CA LYS A 12 14.33 -10.71 0.92
C LYS A 12 15.19 -10.92 2.17
N TRP A 13 16.40 -10.36 2.17
CA TRP A 13 17.28 -10.38 3.33
C TRP A 13 16.66 -9.69 4.55
N ASP A 14 16.07 -8.50 4.37
CA ASP A 14 15.42 -7.77 5.46
C ASP A 14 14.18 -8.52 6.00
N LYS A 15 13.34 -9.08 5.11
CA LYS A 15 12.21 -9.95 5.51
C LYS A 15 12.68 -11.15 6.34
N GLN A 16 13.78 -11.79 5.94
CA GLN A 16 14.32 -12.92 6.68
C GLN A 16 14.90 -12.50 8.04
N ARG A 17 15.48 -11.29 8.15
CA ARG A 17 15.90 -10.73 9.43
C ARG A 17 14.72 -10.46 10.37
N ILE A 18 13.63 -9.91 9.84
CA ILE A 18 12.40 -9.63 10.61
C ILE A 18 11.76 -10.94 11.07
N ALA A 19 11.72 -11.96 10.21
CA ALA A 19 11.25 -13.30 10.58
C ALA A 19 12.08 -13.91 11.72
N ASN A 20 13.38 -13.62 11.76
CA ASN A 20 14.29 -14.00 12.85
C ASN A 20 14.21 -13.06 14.08
N GLY A 21 13.18 -12.22 14.19
CA GLY A 21 12.93 -11.36 15.35
C GLY A 21 13.75 -10.07 15.43
N LYS A 22 14.51 -9.71 14.39
CA LYS A 22 15.27 -8.44 14.35
C LYS A 22 14.38 -7.29 13.90
N SER A 23 14.60 -6.09 14.43
CA SER A 23 13.87 -4.89 14.00
C SER A 23 14.12 -4.57 12.51
N PRO A 24 13.12 -3.97 11.82
CA PRO A 24 13.26 -3.54 10.43
C PRO A 24 14.47 -2.62 10.25
N TRP A 25 15.25 -2.86 9.20
CA TRP A 25 16.40 -2.00 8.93
C TRP A 25 15.94 -0.61 8.45
N SER A 26 16.23 0.42 9.24
CA SER A 26 16.02 1.82 8.84
C SER A 26 17.33 2.60 9.02
N MET A 27 17.74 3.29 7.95
CA MET A 27 18.92 4.16 7.97
C MET A 27 18.46 5.61 7.79
N PRO A 28 18.42 6.43 8.85
CA PRO A 28 18.09 7.84 8.72
C PRO A 28 19.22 8.54 7.96
N ILE A 29 18.90 9.14 6.82
CA ILE A 29 19.86 9.93 6.06
C ILE A 29 20.04 11.27 6.77
N LYS A 30 21.15 11.44 7.48
CA LYS A 30 21.53 12.70 8.14
C LYS A 30 22.36 13.54 7.19
N LEU A 31 21.77 14.56 6.57
CA LEU A 31 22.47 15.51 5.71
C LEU A 31 22.70 16.82 6.45
N ALA A 32 23.96 17.19 6.67
CA ALA A 32 24.32 18.47 7.26
C ALA A 32 24.08 19.60 6.25
N ARG A 33 23.14 20.49 6.55
CA ARG A 33 22.74 21.62 5.68
C ARG A 33 23.87 22.63 5.41
N HIS A 34 24.85 22.70 6.30
CA HIS A 34 25.97 23.65 6.24
C HIS A 34 27.24 23.05 5.60
N SER A 35 27.18 21.81 5.12
CA SER A 35 28.34 21.14 4.53
C SER A 35 28.32 21.21 3.01
N VAL A 36 29.45 21.59 2.41
CA VAL A 36 29.68 21.52 0.95
C VAL A 36 29.47 20.08 0.45
N TRP A 37 29.88 19.08 1.23
CA TRP A 37 29.63 17.66 0.95
C TRP A 37 28.14 17.31 0.97
N GLY A 38 27.37 17.93 1.86
CA GLY A 38 25.91 17.82 1.89
C GLY A 38 25.29 18.30 0.57
N MET A 39 25.68 19.50 0.11
CA MET A 39 25.19 20.05 -1.16
C MET A 39 25.64 19.21 -2.37
N LEU A 40 26.88 18.74 -2.39
CA LEU A 40 27.40 17.89 -3.46
C LEU A 40 26.64 16.55 -3.54
N SER A 41 26.35 15.93 -2.39
CA SER A 41 25.58 14.68 -2.32
C SER A 41 24.14 14.85 -2.81
N LEU A 42 23.50 15.98 -2.52
CA LEU A 42 22.15 16.30 -3.02
C LEU A 42 22.16 16.53 -4.53
N ARG A 43 23.19 17.22 -5.07
CA ARG A 43 23.38 17.37 -6.53
C ARG A 43 23.60 16.03 -7.21
N PHE A 44 24.43 15.15 -6.63
CA PHE A 44 24.63 13.80 -7.14
C PHE A 44 23.32 12.98 -7.12
N LEU A 45 22.56 13.02 -6.02
CA LEU A 45 21.23 12.39 -5.93
C LEU A 45 20.25 12.96 -6.97
N SER A 46 20.32 14.26 -7.28
CA SER A 46 19.51 14.89 -8.31
C SER A 46 19.87 14.39 -9.71
N LEU A 47 21.16 14.18 -10.00
CA LEU A 47 21.60 13.58 -11.27
C LEU A 47 21.10 12.14 -11.42
N LEU A 48 20.98 11.40 -10.31
CA LEU A 48 20.42 10.05 -10.30
C LEU A 48 18.90 10.02 -10.56
N ARG A 49 18.24 11.16 -10.76
CA ARG A 49 16.81 11.24 -11.14
C ARG A 49 16.50 10.50 -12.44
N VAL A 50 17.45 10.44 -13.38
CA VAL A 50 17.28 9.72 -14.65
C VAL A 50 17.17 8.20 -14.44
N PHE A 51 17.73 7.67 -13.35
CA PHE A 51 17.60 6.26 -12.98
C PHE A 51 16.30 5.93 -12.24
N ARG A 52 15.43 6.93 -11.99
CA ARG A 52 14.15 6.76 -11.30
C ARG A 52 13.22 5.74 -11.98
N PRO A 53 13.07 5.71 -13.32
CA PRO A 53 12.21 4.74 -13.99
C PRO A 53 12.67 3.29 -13.86
N TYR A 54 13.97 3.06 -13.64
CA TYR A 54 14.55 1.72 -13.54
C TYR A 54 14.52 1.14 -12.11
N GLY A 55 14.05 1.93 -11.13
CA GLY A 55 13.96 1.46 -9.76
C GLY A 55 12.77 0.52 -9.55
N HIS A 56 12.99 -0.53 -8.76
CA HIS A 56 11.93 -1.47 -8.33
C HIS A 56 10.66 -0.75 -7.89
N ARG A 57 10.79 0.26 -7.03
CA ARG A 57 9.64 1.02 -6.52
C ARG A 57 8.83 1.69 -7.62
N TYR A 58 9.50 2.29 -8.61
CA TYR A 58 8.80 2.93 -9.72
C TYR A 58 8.03 1.89 -10.54
N ILE A 59 8.69 0.78 -10.90
CA ILE A 59 8.07 -0.29 -11.68
C ILE A 59 6.85 -0.88 -10.92
N THR A 60 6.98 -1.15 -9.62
CA THR A 60 5.86 -1.64 -8.81
C THR A 60 4.73 -0.61 -8.74
N GLU A 61 5.02 0.67 -8.49
CA GLU A 61 3.99 1.71 -8.43
C GLU A 61 3.32 1.93 -9.80
N GLN A 62 4.05 1.85 -10.91
CA GLN A 62 3.46 1.95 -12.25
C GLN A 62 2.56 0.77 -12.56
N ALA A 63 2.97 -0.47 -12.26
CA ALA A 63 2.12 -1.65 -12.45
C ALA A 63 0.78 -1.52 -11.68
N LEU A 64 0.82 -1.00 -10.44
CA LEU A 64 -0.39 -0.74 -9.66
C LEU A 64 -1.29 0.36 -10.27
N ILE A 65 -0.67 1.41 -10.83
CA ILE A 65 -1.41 2.48 -11.52
C ILE A 65 -2.09 1.93 -12.78
N GLU A 66 -1.35 1.18 -13.60
CA GLU A 66 -1.86 0.55 -14.82
C GLU A 66 -3.01 -0.42 -14.51
N GLU A 67 -2.88 -1.23 -13.47
CA GLU A 67 -3.91 -2.15 -13.02
C GLU A 67 -5.19 -1.41 -12.56
N TRP A 68 -5.04 -0.32 -11.80
CA TRP A 68 -6.16 0.52 -11.39
C TRP A 68 -6.83 1.21 -12.58
N LEU A 69 -6.07 1.77 -13.52
CA LEU A 69 -6.59 2.38 -14.75
C LEU A 69 -7.33 1.34 -15.62
N SER A 70 -6.80 0.13 -15.75
CA SER A 70 -7.47 -0.99 -16.42
C SER A 70 -8.78 -1.35 -15.70
N GLY A 71 -8.80 -1.35 -14.37
CA GLY A 71 -10.01 -1.51 -13.56
C GLY A 71 -11.07 -0.45 -13.86
N ILE A 72 -10.67 0.83 -13.95
CA ILE A 72 -11.56 1.93 -14.33
C ILE A 72 -12.12 1.72 -15.74
N GLY A 73 -11.27 1.35 -16.70
CA GLY A 73 -11.68 1.06 -18.08
C GLY A 73 -12.73 -0.04 -18.17
N ARG A 74 -12.51 -1.15 -17.45
CA ARG A 74 -13.48 -2.26 -17.36
C ARG A 74 -14.80 -1.83 -16.71
N ALA A 75 -14.74 -1.05 -15.64
CA ALA A 75 -15.94 -0.51 -15.00
C ALA A 75 -16.70 0.46 -15.91
N PHE A 76 -15.99 1.23 -16.74
CA PHE A 76 -16.60 2.17 -17.69
C PHE A 76 -17.40 1.45 -18.78
N SER A 77 -16.94 0.28 -19.22
CA SER A 77 -17.71 -0.58 -20.14
C SER A 77 -19.05 -1.05 -19.57
N VAL A 78 -19.21 -1.09 -18.24
CA VAL A 78 -20.46 -1.45 -17.55
C VAL A 78 -21.30 -0.20 -17.28
N SER A 79 -20.72 0.82 -16.65
CA SER A 79 -21.38 2.09 -16.35
C SER A 79 -20.37 3.20 -16.04
N PRO A 80 -20.57 4.41 -16.57
CA PRO A 80 -19.75 5.58 -16.22
C PRO A 80 -19.77 5.89 -14.71
N LEU A 81 -20.89 5.66 -14.03
CA LEU A 81 -21.01 5.89 -12.58
C LEU A 81 -20.20 4.89 -11.77
N LEU A 82 -20.13 3.64 -12.22
CA LEU A 82 -19.28 2.62 -11.60
C LEU A 82 -17.80 3.00 -11.75
N ALA A 83 -17.39 3.40 -12.95
CA ALA A 83 -16.03 3.86 -13.21
C ALA A 83 -15.63 5.04 -12.32
N LEU A 84 -16.54 5.98 -12.08
CA LEU A 84 -16.32 7.10 -11.18
C LEU A 84 -16.06 6.64 -9.73
N GLU A 85 -16.84 5.68 -9.22
CA GLU A 85 -16.60 5.14 -7.87
C GLU A 85 -15.27 4.39 -7.78
N VAL A 86 -14.89 3.62 -8.81
CA VAL A 86 -13.57 2.97 -8.90
C VAL A 86 -12.44 4.00 -8.95
N ALA A 87 -12.62 5.10 -9.68
CA ALA A 87 -11.66 6.20 -9.71
C ALA A 87 -11.54 6.90 -8.35
N ARG A 88 -12.64 7.04 -7.59
CA ARG A 88 -12.61 7.61 -6.24
C ARG A 88 -11.83 6.75 -5.24
N CYS A 89 -11.70 5.45 -5.47
CA CYS A 89 -10.91 4.57 -4.60
C CYS A 89 -9.41 4.95 -4.57
N GLY A 90 -8.90 5.72 -5.54
CA GLY A 90 -7.53 6.27 -5.49
C GLY A 90 -7.26 7.15 -4.26
N GLN A 91 -8.30 7.71 -3.62
CA GLN A 91 -8.19 8.49 -2.38
C GLN A 91 -7.67 7.67 -1.19
N LEU A 92 -7.69 6.33 -1.27
CA LEU A 92 -7.14 5.44 -0.25
C LEU A 92 -5.61 5.53 -0.15
N ILE A 93 -4.95 5.95 -1.23
CA ILE A 93 -3.50 6.01 -1.30
C ILE A 93 -3.03 7.33 -0.69
N LYS A 94 -2.44 7.27 0.51
CA LYS A 94 -1.95 8.46 1.22
C LYS A 94 -0.55 8.26 1.80
N GLY A 95 0.22 9.34 1.80
CA GLY A 95 1.54 9.42 2.45
C GLY A 95 2.53 8.36 1.97
N TYR A 96 3.42 7.96 2.86
CA TYR A 96 4.44 6.94 2.63
C TYR A 96 4.51 5.98 3.83
N GLY A 97 5.09 4.80 3.65
CA GLY A 97 5.27 3.80 4.71
C GLY A 97 4.07 2.87 4.89
N SER A 98 3.87 2.36 6.11
CA SER A 98 2.89 1.29 6.38
C SER A 98 1.45 1.68 6.04
N THR A 99 1.05 2.93 6.23
CA THR A 99 -0.28 3.42 5.83
C THR A 99 -0.47 3.41 4.31
N ASN A 100 0.58 3.74 3.55
CA ASN A 100 0.53 3.69 2.10
C ASN A 100 0.41 2.26 1.58
N GLU A 101 1.20 1.33 2.14
CA GLU A 101 1.13 -0.09 1.77
C GLU A 101 -0.25 -0.68 2.08
N ARG A 102 -0.84 -0.37 3.25
CA ARG A 102 -2.23 -0.75 3.57
C ARG A 102 -3.23 -0.18 2.56
N GLY A 103 -3.09 1.08 2.18
CA GLY A 103 -3.98 1.72 1.20
C GLY A 103 -3.94 1.04 -0.17
N LYS A 104 -2.74 0.67 -0.65
CA LYS A 104 -2.55 -0.06 -1.92
C LYS A 104 -3.22 -1.42 -1.88
N GLU A 105 -3.03 -2.16 -0.80
CA GLU A 105 -3.63 -3.49 -0.63
C GLU A 105 -5.15 -3.44 -0.57
N ASN A 106 -5.71 -2.45 0.14
CA ASN A 106 -7.15 -2.23 0.19
C ASN A 106 -7.71 -1.92 -1.20
N LEU A 107 -7.05 -1.03 -1.94
CA LEU A 107 -7.44 -0.67 -3.30
C LEU A 107 -7.46 -1.90 -4.22
N LEU A 108 -6.38 -2.69 -4.21
CA LEU A 108 -6.30 -3.93 -5.01
C LEU A 108 -7.39 -4.93 -4.62
N HIS A 109 -7.60 -5.13 -3.32
CA HIS A 109 -8.64 -6.06 -2.84
C HIS A 109 -10.03 -5.63 -3.32
N ILE A 110 -10.37 -4.33 -3.25
CA ILE A 110 -11.64 -3.78 -3.74
C ILE A 110 -11.75 -3.96 -5.26
N LEU A 111 -10.68 -3.70 -6.01
CA LEU A 111 -10.63 -3.86 -7.46
C LEU A 111 -10.87 -5.32 -7.88
N HIS A 112 -10.26 -6.28 -7.19
CA HIS A 112 -10.31 -7.70 -7.54
C HIS A 112 -11.57 -8.42 -7.06
N THR A 113 -12.22 -7.92 -6.00
CA THR A 113 -13.38 -8.61 -5.40
C THR A 113 -14.71 -7.92 -5.67
N VAL A 114 -14.74 -6.58 -5.65
CA VAL A 114 -16.00 -5.80 -5.71
C VAL A 114 -16.23 -5.23 -7.11
N CYS A 115 -15.16 -4.76 -7.76
CA CYS A 115 -15.25 -4.09 -9.05
C CYS A 115 -15.33 -5.06 -10.24
N VAL A 116 -15.24 -6.36 -9.99
CA VAL A 116 -15.43 -7.40 -11.02
C VAL A 116 -16.91 -7.46 -11.38
N PRO A 117 -17.27 -7.43 -12.68
CA PRO A 117 -18.66 -7.55 -13.10
C PRO A 117 -19.26 -8.85 -12.57
N ASN A 118 -20.34 -8.75 -11.81
CA ASN A 118 -21.07 -9.91 -11.31
C ASN A 118 -22.47 -9.91 -11.91
N SER A 119 -22.74 -10.89 -12.77
CA SER A 119 -24.04 -11.04 -13.44
C SER A 119 -25.22 -11.23 -12.48
N ALA A 120 -24.97 -11.56 -11.20
CA ALA A 120 -26.00 -11.75 -10.19
C ALA A 120 -26.46 -10.44 -9.52
N LYS A 121 -25.73 -9.32 -9.67
CA LYS A 121 -26.07 -8.04 -9.01
C LYS A 121 -26.46 -6.99 -10.03
N SER A 122 -27.40 -6.14 -9.65
CA SER A 122 -27.70 -4.97 -10.49
C SER A 122 -26.52 -4.00 -10.48
N VAL A 123 -26.37 -3.25 -11.58
CA VAL A 123 -25.32 -2.22 -11.70
C VAL A 123 -25.45 -1.16 -10.58
N ALA A 124 -26.68 -0.81 -10.19
CA ALA A 124 -26.93 0.14 -9.12
C ALA A 124 -26.45 -0.35 -7.75
N GLU A 125 -26.69 -1.63 -7.42
CA GLU A 125 -26.17 -2.25 -6.20
C GLU A 125 -24.65 -2.35 -6.20
N GLN A 126 -24.04 -2.58 -7.37
CA GLN A 126 -22.59 -2.62 -7.47
C GLN A 126 -21.97 -1.24 -7.21
N ILE A 127 -22.55 -0.18 -7.79
CA ILE A 127 -22.11 1.20 -7.55
C ILE A 127 -22.22 1.54 -6.05
N SER A 128 -23.35 1.22 -5.41
CA SER A 128 -23.55 1.52 -4.00
C SER A 128 -22.61 0.72 -3.10
N ALA A 129 -22.35 -0.55 -3.42
CA ALA A 129 -21.39 -1.39 -2.71
C ALA A 129 -19.97 -0.81 -2.77
N VAL A 130 -19.48 -0.45 -3.97
CA VAL A 130 -18.14 0.16 -4.11
C VAL A 130 -18.05 1.47 -3.31
N ALA A 131 -19.09 2.32 -3.37
CA ALA A 131 -19.11 3.57 -2.62
C ALA A 131 -19.10 3.37 -1.10
N GLN A 132 -19.86 2.41 -0.58
CA GLN A 132 -19.93 2.10 0.86
C GLN A 132 -18.61 1.50 1.36
N ILE A 133 -18.04 0.54 0.63
CA ILE A 133 -16.76 -0.09 0.95
C ILE A 133 -15.62 0.94 0.92
N ARG A 134 -15.60 1.82 -0.08
CA ARG A 134 -14.63 2.93 -0.16
C ARG A 134 -14.73 3.86 1.04
N LYS A 135 -15.95 4.24 1.45
CA LYS A 135 -16.17 5.10 2.63
C LYS A 135 -15.68 4.43 3.90
N ALA A 136 -16.01 3.15 4.10
CA ALA A 136 -15.51 2.36 5.23
C ALA A 136 -13.98 2.33 5.23
N ALA A 137 -13.35 2.00 4.09
CA ALA A 137 -11.90 1.98 3.96
C ALA A 137 -11.21 3.33 4.26
N LEU A 138 -11.88 4.46 4.00
CA LEU A 138 -11.35 5.80 4.28
C LEU A 138 -11.45 6.19 5.76
N GLN A 139 -12.45 5.68 6.47
CA GLN A 139 -12.71 5.97 7.89
C GLN A 139 -11.96 5.02 8.84
N ASP A 140 -11.46 3.92 8.31
CA ASP A 140 -10.96 2.81 9.10
C ASP A 140 -9.46 2.91 9.38
N GLU A 141 -9.11 3.24 10.63
CA GLU A 141 -7.73 3.25 11.10
C GLU A 141 -7.19 1.82 11.37
N ALA A 142 -8.07 0.90 11.77
CA ALA A 142 -7.75 -0.43 12.28
C ALA A 142 -7.97 -1.58 11.28
N GLY A 143 -8.73 -1.37 10.21
CA GLY A 143 -9.04 -2.34 9.17
C GLY A 143 -10.33 -3.14 9.37
N GLN A 144 -11.02 -3.01 10.50
CA GLN A 144 -12.19 -3.84 10.82
C GLN A 144 -13.47 -3.41 10.08
N GLN A 145 -13.67 -2.10 9.89
CA GLN A 145 -14.87 -1.57 9.23
C GLN A 145 -14.88 -1.93 7.74
N LEU A 146 -13.70 -1.94 7.11
CA LEU A 146 -13.54 -2.39 5.74
C LEU A 146 -13.92 -3.87 5.58
N ASP A 147 -13.44 -4.75 6.46
CA ASP A 147 -13.73 -6.18 6.36
C ASP A 147 -15.22 -6.47 6.57
N GLN A 148 -15.88 -5.75 7.49
CA GLN A 148 -17.34 -5.82 7.66
C GLN A 148 -18.08 -5.38 6.40
N ALA A 149 -17.70 -4.24 5.80
CA ALA A 149 -18.32 -3.76 4.58
C ALA A 149 -18.14 -4.74 3.41
N LEU A 150 -16.95 -5.35 3.27
CA LEU A 150 -16.69 -6.38 2.26
C LEU A 150 -17.64 -7.57 2.43
N MET A 151 -17.75 -8.11 3.65
CA MET A 151 -18.63 -9.24 3.95
C MET A 151 -20.11 -8.93 3.69
N LEU A 152 -20.58 -7.74 4.09
CA LEU A 152 -21.96 -7.30 3.84
C LEU A 152 -22.32 -7.26 2.36
N HIS A 153 -21.37 -6.91 1.51
CA HIS A 153 -21.55 -6.90 0.06
C HIS A 153 -21.10 -8.20 -0.61
N GLY A 154 -20.89 -9.29 0.13
CA GLY A 154 -20.56 -10.61 -0.41
C GLY A 154 -19.16 -10.74 -1.00
N ALA A 155 -18.24 -9.83 -0.66
CA ALA A 155 -16.82 -9.96 -0.95
C ALA A 155 -16.11 -10.62 0.24
N PRO A 156 -15.07 -11.45 0.00
CA PRO A 156 -14.33 -12.06 1.10
C PRO A 156 -13.61 -10.99 1.91
N ALA A 157 -13.59 -11.17 3.24
CA ALA A 157 -12.74 -10.38 4.12
C ALA A 157 -11.25 -10.57 3.76
N ARG A 158 -10.41 -9.57 4.06
CA ARG A 158 -8.99 -9.66 3.76
C ARG A 158 -8.32 -10.74 4.62
N PRO A 159 -7.29 -11.44 4.10
CA PRO A 159 -6.56 -12.43 4.89
C PRO A 159 -5.84 -11.75 6.06
N ILE A 160 -5.97 -12.32 7.25
CA ILE A 160 -5.30 -11.83 8.46
C ILE A 160 -3.80 -12.03 8.28
N LYS A 161 -3.04 -10.94 8.30
CA LYS A 161 -1.58 -11.00 8.22
C LYS A 161 -0.98 -11.39 9.56
N ALA A 162 -0.16 -12.43 9.56
CA ALA A 162 0.65 -12.78 10.72
C ALA A 162 1.60 -11.62 11.05
N GLN A 163 1.47 -11.08 12.26
CA GLN A 163 2.41 -10.11 12.81
C GLN A 163 3.37 -10.85 13.75
N PRO A 164 4.70 -10.71 13.58
CA PRO A 164 5.65 -11.34 14.48
C PRO A 164 5.47 -10.77 15.89
N ILE A 165 5.28 -11.65 16.88
CA ILE A 165 5.21 -11.25 18.28
C ILE A 165 6.62 -10.85 18.72
N LEU A 166 6.81 -9.56 18.93
CA LEU A 166 8.11 -9.02 19.33
C LEU A 166 8.16 -8.94 20.87
N TRP A 167 8.90 -9.87 21.47
CA TRP A 167 9.13 -9.91 22.91
C TRP A 167 10.11 -8.80 23.29
N MET A 168 9.62 -7.76 23.95
CA MET A 168 10.42 -6.68 24.52
C MET A 168 10.36 -6.73 26.04
N LYS A 169 11.50 -6.49 26.70
CA LYS A 169 11.54 -6.28 28.15
C LYS A 169 10.66 -5.08 28.47
N ASN A 170 9.66 -5.25 29.33
CA ASN A 170 8.76 -4.17 29.71
C ASN A 170 9.59 -3.06 30.39
N PRO A 171 9.71 -1.85 29.77
CA PRO A 171 10.58 -0.80 30.29
C PRO A 171 10.08 -0.22 31.62
N ARG A 172 8.83 -0.51 32.02
CA ARG A 172 8.24 -0.08 33.29
C ARG A 172 8.62 -0.98 34.47
N LEU A 173 9.07 -2.21 34.20
CA LEU A 173 9.56 -3.12 35.24
C LEU A 173 11.05 -2.83 35.45
N LYS A 174 11.36 -1.91 36.39
CA LYS A 174 12.73 -1.81 36.92
C LYS A 174 13.05 -3.15 37.59
N SER A 175 14.12 -3.82 37.19
CA SER A 175 14.65 -4.92 37.98
C SER A 175 15.16 -4.31 39.29
N ASN A 176 14.43 -4.51 40.38
CA ASN A 176 15.02 -4.30 41.69
C ASN A 176 16.21 -5.27 41.84
N PRO A 177 17.34 -4.80 42.42
CA PRO A 177 18.53 -5.61 42.60
C PRO A 177 18.27 -6.81 43.53
#